data_AF-A0A8I0PT60-F1
#
_entry.id   AF-A0A8I0PT60-F1
#
_cell.length_a   1.000
_cell.length_b   1.000
_cell.length_c   1.000
_cell.angle_alpha   90.00
_cell.angle_beta   90.00
_cell.angle_gamma   90.00
#
_symmetry.space_group_name_H-M   'P 1'
#
loop_
_entity.id
_entity.type
_entity.pdbx_description
1 polymer ?
#
loop_
_entity_poly.entity_id
_entity_poly.type
_entity_poly.pdbx_seq_one_letter_code
_entity_poly.pdbx_strand_id
1 'polypeptide(L)' 'MRMEKITTGISYGTSGAGALYWMKQLLDGFSPEQWAAIGVLGSLLFAFLTFLTNLYFRHREYKRRCKEEPQDE' A
#
# COMPACT_ATOMS: atom_id res chain seq x y z
N MET A 1 3.29 45.94 5.92
CA MET A 1 3.21 44.77 5.01
C MET A 1 4.59 44.34 4.51
N ARG A 2 5.42 43.70 5.36
CA ARG A 2 6.74 43.16 4.97
C ARG A 2 7.07 41.80 5.60
N MET A 3 6.13 41.22 6.36
CA MET A 3 6.23 39.90 7.00
C MET A 3 5.71 38.76 6.10
N GLU A 4 4.74 39.04 5.23
CA GLU A 4 4.10 38.02 4.38
C GLU A 4 5.00 37.55 3.23
N LYS A 5 5.95 38.40 2.79
CA LYS A 5 6.88 38.07 1.69
C LYS A 5 8.08 37.23 2.14
N ILE A 6 8.55 37.40 3.38
CA ILE A 6 9.66 36.60 3.92
C ILE A 6 9.16 35.20 4.30
N THR A 7 7.98 35.12 4.91
CA THR A 7 7.35 33.84 5.28
C THR A 7 6.98 33.00 4.06
N THR A 8 6.61 33.64 2.94
CA THR A 8 6.31 32.93 1.69
C THR A 8 7.58 32.51 0.92
N GLY A 9 8.65 33.32 0.93
CA GLY A 9 9.93 32.92 0.33
C GLY A 9 10.63 31.79 1.10
N ILE A 10 10.54 31.84 2.43
CA ILE A 10 11.02 30.78 3.32
C ILE A 10 10.12 29.56 3.21
N SER A 11 8.81 29.67 3.00
CA SER A 11 7.97 28.48 2.85
C SER A 11 8.23 27.70 1.57
N TYR A 12 8.62 28.32 0.44
CA TYR A 12 9.05 27.56 -0.74
C TYR A 12 10.48 26.97 -0.60
N GLY A 13 11.41 27.67 0.08
CA GLY A 13 12.75 27.13 0.37
C GLY A 13 12.79 26.08 1.49
N THR A 14 11.97 26.27 2.53
CA THR A 14 11.77 25.37 3.68
C THR A 14 10.82 24.24 3.36
N SER A 15 9.89 24.37 2.41
CA SER A 15 9.13 23.18 1.96
C SER A 15 10.05 22.24 1.16
N GLY A 16 10.96 22.76 0.34
CA GLY A 16 11.98 21.94 -0.32
C GLY A 16 12.98 21.33 0.67
N ALA A 17 13.62 22.15 1.50
CA ALA A 17 14.59 21.69 2.49
C ALA A 17 13.95 20.85 3.61
N GLY A 18 12.74 21.20 4.04
CA GLY A 18 11.95 20.49 5.05
C GLY A 18 11.35 19.20 4.51
N ALA A 19 10.97 19.14 3.22
CA ALA A 19 10.59 17.87 2.60
C ALA A 19 11.77 16.93 2.49
N LEU A 20 12.93 17.44 2.08
CA LEU A 20 14.16 16.66 2.06
C LEU A 20 14.58 16.22 3.45
N TYR A 21 14.40 17.07 4.48
CA TYR A 21 14.72 16.76 5.86
C TYR A 21 13.77 15.71 6.46
N TRP A 22 12.45 15.85 6.29
CA TRP A 22 11.49 14.82 6.71
C TRP A 22 11.77 13.50 5.97
N MET A 23 12.01 13.55 4.66
CA MET A 23 12.34 12.37 3.84
C MET A 23 13.62 11.71 4.36
N LYS A 24 14.69 12.48 4.60
CA LYS A 24 15.94 11.99 5.21
C LYS A 24 15.68 11.36 6.58
N GLN A 25 14.91 12.02 7.43
CA GLN A 25 14.58 11.54 8.78
C GLN A 25 13.75 10.26 8.74
N LEU A 26 12.91 10.09 7.72
CA LEU A 26 12.11 8.88 7.51
C LEU A 26 12.98 7.74 6.94
N LEU A 27 13.94 8.05 6.07
CA LEU A 27 14.93 7.09 5.58
C LEU A 27 15.92 6.64 6.69
N ASP A 28 16.30 7.55 7.58
CA ASP A 28 17.29 7.30 8.64
C ASP A 28 16.63 6.68 9.90
N GLY A 29 15.40 7.09 10.21
CA GLY A 29 14.68 6.65 11.40
C GLY A 29 14.07 5.25 11.31
N PHE A 30 13.88 4.71 10.10
CA PHE A 30 13.43 3.34 9.89
C PHE A 30 14.58 2.49 9.36
N SER A 31 15.06 1.54 10.18
CA SER A 31 16.11 0.60 9.78
C SER A 31 15.71 -0.13 8.49
N PRO A 32 16.65 -0.51 7.59
CA PRO A 32 16.34 -1.23 6.36
C PRO A 32 15.43 -2.45 6.55
N GLU A 33 15.55 -3.14 7.69
CA GLU A 33 14.69 -4.27 8.06
C GLU A 33 13.24 -3.89 8.35
N GLN A 34 12.97 -2.69 8.88
CA GLN A 34 11.61 -2.22 9.15
C GLN A 34 10.89 -1.85 7.85
N TRP A 35 11.60 -1.21 6.92
CA TRP A 35 11.10 -0.99 5.56
C TRP A 35 10.82 -2.30 4.83
N ALA A 36 11.73 -3.27 4.94
CA ALA A 36 11.53 -4.60 4.39
C ALA A 36 10.32 -5.29 5.03
N ALA A 37 10.14 -5.18 6.35
CA ALA A 37 9.00 -5.76 7.06
C ALA A 37 7.66 -5.19 6.57
N ILE A 38 7.55 -3.86 6.36
CA ILE A 38 6.34 -3.24 5.80
C ILE A 38 6.08 -3.74 4.38
N GLY A 39 7.13 -3.84 3.56
CA GLY A 39 7.02 -4.38 2.20
C GLY A 39 6.60 -5.86 2.17
N VAL A 40 7.16 -6.67 3.05
CA VAL A 40 6.81 -8.10 3.18
C VAL A 40 5.38 -8.25 3.70
N LEU A 41 4.97 -7.52 4.73
CA LEU A 41 3.62 -7.61 5.27
C LEU A 41 2.57 -7.15 4.25
N GLY A 42 2.86 -6.05 3.53
CA GLY A 42 2.01 -5.54 2.47
C GLY A 42 1.88 -6.50 1.28
N SER A 43 3.00 -7.02 0.77
CA SER A 43 3.00 -7.98 -0.34
C SER A 43 2.38 -9.32 0.06
N LEU A 44 2.58 -9.78 1.29
CA LEU A 44 1.95 -11.01 1.81
C LEU A 44 0.43 -10.85 1.91
N LEU A 45 -0.05 -9.73 2.44
CA LEU A 45 -1.48 -9.41 2.45
C LEU A 45 -2.03 -9.29 1.03
N PHE A 46 -1.30 -8.66 0.12
CA PHE A 46 -1.74 -8.50 -1.27
C PHE A 46 -1.79 -9.83 -2.03
N ALA A 47 -0.78 -10.69 -1.84
CA ALA A 47 -0.76 -12.05 -2.37
C ALA A 47 -1.92 -12.87 -1.78
N PHE A 48 -2.18 -12.74 -0.49
CA PHE A 48 -3.32 -13.39 0.17
C PHE A 48 -4.66 -12.89 -0.39
N LEU A 49 -4.82 -11.59 -0.59
CA LEU A 49 -6.03 -11.00 -1.18
C LEU A 49 -6.22 -11.44 -2.64
N THR A 50 -5.13 -11.49 -3.41
CA THR A 50 -5.13 -11.98 -4.79
C THR A 50 -5.54 -13.45 -4.84
N PHE A 51 -4.99 -14.26 -3.93
CA PHE A 51 -5.37 -15.66 -3.77
C PHE A 51 -6.83 -15.82 -3.34
N LEU A 52 -7.31 -15.04 -2.37
CA LEU A 52 -8.71 -15.05 -1.95
C LEU A 52 -9.64 -14.63 -3.08
N THR A 53 -9.25 -13.66 -3.90
CA THR A 53 -10.01 -13.25 -5.07
C THR A 53 -10.11 -14.41 -6.07
N ASN A 54 -9.01 -15.12 -6.30
CA ASN A 54 -8.96 -16.31 -7.14
C ASN A 54 -9.82 -17.46 -6.57
N LEU A 55 -9.72 -17.71 -5.27
CA LEU A 55 -10.44 -18.77 -4.56
C LEU A 55 -11.94 -18.45 -4.41
N TYR A 56 -12.30 -17.19 -4.21
CA TYR A 56 -13.69 -16.74 -4.15
C TYR A 56 -14.42 -17.08 -5.45
N PHE A 57 -13.79 -16.81 -6.59
CA PHE A 57 -14.31 -17.25 -7.89
C PHE A 57 -14.32 -18.77 -7.98
N ARG A 58 -13.24 -19.45 -7.61
CA ARG A 58 -13.16 -20.93 -7.65
C ARG A 58 -14.22 -21.62 -6.80
N HIS A 59 -14.58 -21.09 -5.63
CA HIS A 59 -15.64 -21.61 -4.78
C HIS A 59 -17.02 -21.37 -5.41
N ARG A 60 -17.23 -20.18 -5.99
CA ARG A 60 -18.47 -19.89 -6.71
C ARG A 60 -18.61 -20.74 -7.97
N GLU A 61 -17.52 -21.07 -8.64
CA GLU A 61 -17.47 -21.99 -9.78
C GLU A 61 -17.69 -23.44 -9.36
N TYR A 62 -17.09 -23.90 -8.26
CA TYR A 62 -17.34 -25.22 -7.69
C TYR A 62 -18.83 -25.38 -7.31
N LYS A 63 -19.43 -24.35 -6.72
CA LYS A 63 -20.87 -24.32 -6.39
C LYS A 63 -21.80 -24.32 -7.62
N ARG A 64 -21.30 -23.94 -8.80
CA ARG A 64 -22.05 -24.04 -10.07
C ARG A 64 -21.88 -25.44 -10.69
N ARG A 65 -20.66 -25.98 -10.69
CA ARG A 65 -20.38 -27.34 -11.16
C ARG A 65 -21.12 -28.42 -10.36
N CYS A 66 -21.22 -28.29 -9.04
CA CYS A 66 -22.03 -29.22 -8.20
C CYS A 66 -23.55 -29.10 -8.41
N LYS A 67 -24.04 -28.07 -9.12
CA LYS A 67 -25.44 -27.99 -9.56
C LYS A 67 -25.65 -28.55 -10.97
N GLU A 68 -24.56 -28.79 -11.70
CA GLU A 68 -24.54 -29.34 -13.06
C GLU A 68 -24.15 -30.82 -13.09
N GLU A 69 -23.88 -31.45 -11.94
CA GLU A 69 -23.93 -32.91 -11.82
C GLU A 69 -25.39 -33.30 -12.11
N PRO A 70 -25.68 -33.89 -13.29
CA PRO A 70 -27.02 -34.31 -13.61
C PRO A 70 -27.40 -35.43 -12.64
N GLN A 71 -28.62 -35.35 -12.09
CA GLN A 71 -29.28 -36.56 -11.61
C GLN A 71 -29.15 -37.62 -12.72
N ASP A 72 -28.51 -38.73 -12.39
CA ASP A 72 -28.61 -39.96 -13.15
C ASP A 72 -30.10 -40.33 -13.29
N GLU A 73 -30.68 -40.12 -14.47
CA GLU A 73 -31.89 -40.81 -14.98
C GLU A 73 -31.77 -41.06 -16.49
#